data_AF-A0A8C1ZQ76-F1
#
_entry.id   AF-A0A8C1ZQ76-F1
#
_cell.length_a   1.000
_cell.length_b   1.000
_cell.length_c   1.000
_cell.angle_alpha   90.00
_cell.angle_beta   90.00
_cell.angle_gamma   90.00
#
_symmetry.space_group_name_H-M   'P 1'
#
loop_
_entity.id
_entity.type
_entity.pdbx_description
1 polymer ?
#
loop_
_entity_poly.entity_id
_entity_poly.type
_entity_poly.pdbx_seq_one_letter_code
_entity_poly.pdbx_strand_id
1 'polypeptide(L)'
;SASAESCAMILRVVEADRARKVKLSARPASVSALIQILKDQLQLDLEFSLQYEDPDFNNQLTSLDDINELPQKAVVHILPMESDGSTSSTEILSDVSNPERAKMWPRGDFPIPQFSYDVELRLRQGNDEFEKSGKGLKLTRDQKHDILEKLGSTMYDFKAYPDDKQIGKVAEALVTKHPCLKEPGSDTGWNGWKISLKFKMGNLRNKMRKIGCLEVAVNAGKRSQSRPENEPSHSKIKKPRRSEVNYLPNFPQGEDEASLETVRQEIAVEVQKTEKNTSLIHKNMEKTFALRRQNIVRGSPSVNEFLNLWPALRVTSEVRKKKLLLVFIIYLLMWVCFINLSFIDNPEILTEDAPVALLTVVHENAAAPIHYDPVRVSVVLENEVVTTHSQLPEAFLVLFGFMYALHLKYPKGLAKTFEFVQKVLLGMDDGKLSPSVQTLKNELM
;
A
#
# COMPACT_ATOMS: atom_id res chain seq x y z
N SER A 1 34.28 36.13 39.05
CA SER A 1 33.21 36.57 38.14
C SER A 1 33.77 36.57 36.73
N ALA A 2 33.52 35.50 35.98
CA ALA A 2 33.72 35.44 34.54
C ALA A 2 32.43 34.80 34.01
N SER A 3 31.59 35.63 33.38
CA SER A 3 30.32 35.23 32.80
C SER A 3 30.59 34.30 31.63
N ALA A 4 30.23 33.02 31.77
CA ALA A 4 30.06 32.16 30.62
C ALA A 4 28.91 32.75 29.79
N GLU A 5 29.26 33.45 28.71
CA GLU A 5 28.31 33.78 27.65
C GLU A 5 27.70 32.47 27.17
N SER A 6 26.48 32.20 27.61
CA SER A 6 25.70 31.06 27.13
C SER A 6 25.52 31.26 25.63
N CYS A 7 26.18 30.41 24.83
CA CYS A 7 26.17 30.46 23.39
C CYS A 7 24.74 30.23 22.88
N ALA A 8 23.98 31.32 22.76
CA ALA A 8 22.59 31.28 22.32
C ALA A 8 22.55 30.79 20.87
N MET A 9 21.70 29.80 20.63
CA MET A 9 21.53 29.16 19.32
C MET A 9 20.23 29.64 18.69
N ILE A 10 20.25 29.86 17.38
CA ILE A 10 19.07 30.31 16.63
C ILE A 10 18.71 29.22 15.63
N LEU A 11 17.53 28.64 15.80
CA LEU A 11 16.98 27.65 14.88
C LEU A 11 15.85 28.26 14.06
N ARG A 12 15.90 28.08 12.74
CA ARG A 12 14.73 28.27 11.89
C ARG A 12 14.07 26.92 11.72
N VAL A 13 12.94 26.72 12.37
CA VAL A 13 12.20 25.47 12.37
C VAL A 13 11.12 25.55 11.30
N VAL A 14 11.17 24.65 10.33
CA VAL A 14 10.22 24.55 9.22
C VAL A 14 9.28 23.39 9.48
N GLU A 15 7.99 23.69 9.55
CA GLU A 15 6.89 22.73 9.69
C GLU A 15 6.03 22.82 8.42
N ALA A 16 6.07 21.79 7.57
CA ALA A 16 5.47 21.78 6.23
C ALA A 16 5.88 23.00 5.39
N ASP A 17 5.04 24.04 5.34
CA ASP A 17 5.28 25.29 4.59
C ASP A 17 5.44 26.53 5.50
N ARG A 18 5.52 26.34 6.83
CA ARG A 18 5.60 27.43 7.81
C ARG A 18 6.95 27.41 8.53
N ALA A 19 7.74 28.47 8.34
CA ALA A 19 9.01 28.66 9.05
C ALA A 19 8.84 29.55 10.29
N ARG A 20 9.26 29.06 11.46
CA ARG A 20 9.28 29.81 12.72
C ARG A 20 10.70 29.92 13.25
N LYS A 21 11.01 31.03 13.92
CA LYS A 21 12.34 31.26 14.51
C LYS A 21 12.29 30.93 16.00
N VAL A 22 13.07 29.94 16.42
CA VAL A 22 13.22 29.52 17.80
C VAL A 22 14.60 29.95 18.30
N LYS A 23 14.65 30.58 19.47
CA LYS A 23 15.90 30.96 20.14
C LYS A 23 16.10 30.05 21.34
N LEU A 24 17.22 29.35 21.37
CA LEU A 24 17.63 28.53 22.50
C LEU A 24 18.69 29.28 23.31
N SER A 25 18.53 29.28 24.63
CA SER A 25 19.47 29.93 25.56
C SER A 25 20.84 29.22 25.61
N ALA A 26 20.85 27.90 25.32
CA ALA A 26 22.05 27.08 25.23
C ALA A 26 21.82 25.91 24.26
N ARG A 27 22.92 25.25 23.85
CA ARG A 27 22.84 24.03 23.01
C ARG A 27 22.19 22.89 23.81
N PRO A 28 21.18 22.19 23.26
CA PRO A 28 20.59 21.02 23.91
C PRO A 28 21.63 19.92 24.14
N ALA A 29 21.45 19.13 25.20
CA ALA A 29 22.35 18.03 25.54
C ALA A 29 22.26 16.83 24.57
N SER A 30 21.15 16.71 23.82
CA SER A 30 20.91 15.65 22.84
C SER A 30 19.81 16.06 21.85
N VAL A 31 19.68 15.31 20.75
CA VAL A 31 18.59 15.47 19.77
C VAL A 31 17.22 15.26 20.42
N SER A 32 17.08 14.27 21.32
CA SER A 32 15.85 14.04 22.07
C SER A 32 15.47 15.23 22.97
N ALA A 33 16.45 15.88 23.61
CA ALA A 33 16.21 17.09 24.40
C ALA A 33 15.76 18.27 23.52
N LEU A 34 16.32 18.39 22.31
CA LEU A 34 15.88 19.38 21.34
C LEU A 34 14.43 19.15 20.90
N ILE A 35 14.04 17.90 20.63
CA ILE A 35 12.67 17.51 20.26
C ILE A 35 11.67 17.94 21.35
N GLN A 36 11.97 17.70 22.63
CA GLN A 36 11.09 18.09 23.74
C GLN A 36 10.92 19.62 23.83
N ILE A 37 12.00 20.38 23.68
CA ILE A 37 11.94 21.85 23.68
C ILE A 37 11.06 22.35 22.52
N LEU A 38 11.15 21.71 21.35
CA LEU A 38 10.32 22.06 20.20
C LEU A 38 8.85 21.68 20.40
N LYS A 39 8.55 20.52 21.01
CA LYS A 39 7.19 20.13 21.40
C LYS A 39 6.55 21.18 22.31
N ASP A 40 7.27 21.62 23.34
CA ASP A 40 6.77 22.61 24.30
C ASP A 40 6.59 24.01 23.69
N GLN A 41 7.56 24.50 22.92
CA GLN A 41 7.51 25.86 22.35
C GLN A 41 6.55 25.99 21.17
N LEU A 42 6.36 24.92 20.40
CA LEU A 42 5.50 24.91 19.21
C LEU A 42 4.12 24.30 19.48
N GLN A 43 3.88 23.78 20.69
CA GLN A 43 2.64 23.09 21.11
C GLN A 43 2.30 21.91 20.17
N LEU A 44 3.29 21.07 19.88
CA LEU A 44 3.13 19.92 18.98
C LEU A 44 2.77 18.67 19.79
N ASP A 45 1.62 18.06 19.47
CA ASP A 45 1.08 16.85 20.13
C ASP A 45 1.46 15.54 19.39
N LEU A 46 2.56 15.56 18.63
CA LEU A 46 2.98 14.48 17.73
C LEU A 46 4.45 14.09 17.96
N GLU A 47 4.79 12.83 17.76
CA GLU A 47 6.17 12.35 17.63
C GLU A 47 6.75 12.83 16.29
N PHE A 48 8.00 13.31 16.26
CA PHE A 48 8.65 13.79 15.04
C PHE A 48 10.16 13.56 15.06
N SER A 49 10.73 13.33 13.89
CA SER A 49 12.17 13.38 13.64
C SER A 49 12.57 14.75 13.08
N LEU A 50 13.87 15.05 13.17
CA LEU A 50 14.43 16.31 12.71
C LEU A 50 15.40 16.05 11.56
N GLN A 51 15.25 16.82 10.48
CA GLN A 51 16.27 16.96 9.46
C GLN A 51 16.87 18.36 9.51
N TYR A 52 18.13 18.51 9.13
CA TYR A 52 18.76 19.82 9.01
C TYR A 52 19.35 20.03 7.63
N GLU A 53 19.44 21.30 7.22
CA GLU A 53 20.18 21.68 6.02
C GLU A 53 21.67 21.64 6.36
N ASP A 54 22.37 20.62 5.84
CA ASP A 54 23.78 20.39 6.11
C ASP A 54 24.67 21.30 5.23
N PRO A 55 25.41 22.26 5.81
CA PRO A 55 26.28 23.16 5.06
C PRO A 55 27.39 22.43 4.30
N ASP A 56 27.84 21.28 4.81
CA ASP A 56 28.92 20.48 4.21
C ASP A 56 28.42 19.67 3.00
N PHE A 57 27.10 19.51 2.88
CA PHE A 57 26.41 18.82 1.77
C PHE A 57 25.57 19.78 0.90
N ASN A 58 26.09 20.98 0.61
CA ASN A 58 25.40 21.99 -0.22
C ASN A 58 23.98 22.33 0.27
N ASN A 59 23.74 22.28 1.58
CA ASN A 59 22.42 22.48 2.22
C ASN A 59 21.36 21.44 1.82
N GLN A 60 21.76 20.21 1.47
CA GLN A 60 20.81 19.10 1.37
C GLN A 60 20.25 18.72 2.75
N LEU A 61 19.04 18.16 2.75
CA LEU A 61 18.36 17.72 3.98
C LEU A 61 18.93 16.39 4.46
N THR A 62 19.54 16.41 5.63
CA THR A 62 20.16 15.24 6.27
C THR A 62 19.50 14.95 7.62
N SER A 63 19.42 13.67 8.03
CA SER A 63 18.93 13.28 9.36
C SER A 63 19.81 13.87 10.44
N LEU A 64 19.21 14.44 11.48
CA LEU A 64 19.96 14.93 12.63
C LEU A 64 20.08 13.82 13.69
N ASP A 65 21.21 13.11 13.70
CA ASP A 65 21.45 12.02 14.65
C ASP A 65 22.37 12.45 15.81
N ASP A 66 23.31 13.37 15.56
CA ASP A 66 24.13 14.00 16.60
C ASP A 66 23.84 15.51 16.70
N ILE A 67 23.52 15.97 17.92
CA ILE A 67 23.27 17.39 18.21
C ILE A 67 24.49 18.26 17.90
N ASN A 68 25.70 17.70 17.89
CA ASN A 68 26.97 18.36 17.61
C ASN A 68 27.13 18.81 16.15
N GLU A 69 26.35 18.24 15.24
CA GLU A 69 26.37 18.58 13.82
C GLU A 69 25.66 19.91 13.51
N LEU A 70 24.74 20.36 14.37
CA LEU A 70 24.02 21.61 14.13
C LEU A 70 24.91 22.86 14.32
N PRO A 71 25.04 23.74 13.32
CA PRO A 71 25.71 25.02 13.51
C PRO A 71 24.90 25.97 14.42
N GLN A 72 25.54 27.01 14.94
CA GLN A 72 24.91 27.98 15.85
C GLN A 72 23.67 28.69 15.24
N LYS A 73 23.60 28.74 13.91
CA LYS A 73 22.43 29.13 13.12
C LYS A 73 22.12 28.01 12.13
N ALA A 74 21.04 27.27 12.37
CA ALA A 74 20.65 26.13 11.55
C ALA A 74 19.19 26.23 11.10
N VAL A 75 18.90 25.63 9.94
CA VAL A 75 17.54 25.39 9.48
C VAL A 75 17.22 23.93 9.75
N VAL A 76 16.14 23.69 10.50
CA VAL A 76 15.72 22.36 10.91
C VAL A 76 14.29 22.14 10.45
N HIS A 77 14.04 20.99 9.83
CA HIS A 77 12.75 20.59 9.29
C HIS A 77 12.15 19.52 10.20
N ILE A 78 10.90 19.73 10.61
CA ILE A 78 10.14 18.76 11.41
C ILE A 78 9.49 17.76 10.48
N LEU A 79 9.81 16.49 10.65
CA LEU A 79 9.15 15.39 9.97
C LEU A 79 8.34 14.60 10.99
N PRO A 80 6.99 14.63 10.93
CA PRO A 80 6.16 13.78 11.78
C PRO A 80 6.61 12.33 11.69
N MET A 81 6.92 11.75 12.84
CA MET A 81 7.33 10.38 12.99
C MET A 81 6.03 9.61 13.14
N GLU A 82 5.67 8.85 12.12
CA GLU A 82 4.56 7.91 12.22
C GLU A 82 4.91 6.90 13.32
N SER A 83 4.34 7.10 14.51
CA SER A 83 4.63 6.28 15.70
C SER A 83 4.56 4.79 15.36
N ASP A 84 5.65 4.10 15.67
CA ASP A 84 5.88 2.68 15.48
C ASP A 84 4.80 1.81 16.10
N GLY A 85 3.93 1.31 15.23
CA GLY A 85 3.22 0.06 15.41
C GLY A 85 3.34 -0.67 14.08
N SER A 86 4.34 -1.56 13.98
CA SER A 86 4.61 -2.49 12.87
C SER A 86 3.56 -2.47 11.76
N THR A 87 3.75 -1.53 10.83
CA THR A 87 3.00 -1.46 9.59
C THR A 87 3.99 -0.91 8.58
N SER A 88 4.62 -1.83 7.87
CA SER A 88 5.23 -1.56 6.57
C SER A 88 4.30 -0.64 5.79
N SER A 89 4.72 0.62 5.56
CA SER A 89 4.01 1.54 4.68
C SER A 89 4.22 1.07 3.24
N THR A 90 3.50 0.02 2.87
CA THR A 90 3.24 -0.41 1.50
C THR A 90 1.86 0.11 1.09
N GLU A 91 1.81 1.36 0.64
CA GLU A 91 0.67 1.92 -0.11
C GLU A 91 0.46 1.25 -1.49
N ILE A 92 1.07 0.11 -1.73
CA ILE A 92 0.88 -0.66 -2.94
C ILE A 92 0.60 -2.08 -2.44
N LEU A 93 -0.70 -2.44 -2.45
CA LEU A 93 -1.26 -3.78 -2.74
C LEU A 93 -2.12 -4.49 -1.68
N SER A 94 -2.41 -3.89 -0.52
CA SER A 94 -3.43 -4.43 0.42
C SER A 94 -4.63 -3.50 0.67
N ASP A 95 -4.53 -2.21 0.35
CA ASP A 95 -5.67 -1.30 0.26
C ASP A 95 -6.20 -1.26 -1.17
N VAL A 96 -6.95 -2.33 -1.51
CA VAL A 96 -7.71 -2.50 -2.75
C VAL A 96 -8.98 -1.61 -2.75
N SER A 97 -8.92 -0.44 -2.10
CA SER A 97 -10.04 0.47 -2.00
C SER A 97 -9.95 1.50 -3.12
N ASN A 98 -11.07 1.69 -3.82
CA ASN A 98 -11.31 2.78 -4.78
C ASN A 98 -10.58 4.07 -4.34
N PRO A 99 -9.88 4.84 -5.21
CA PRO A 99 -9.30 6.12 -4.83
C PRO A 99 -10.30 7.11 -4.19
N GLU A 100 -11.61 6.93 -4.41
CA GLU A 100 -12.65 7.69 -3.70
C GLU A 100 -12.82 7.30 -2.21
N ARG A 101 -12.31 6.14 -1.80
CA ARG A 101 -12.21 5.70 -0.40
C ARG A 101 -10.86 6.10 0.16
N ALA A 102 -10.73 7.37 0.51
CA ALA A 102 -9.53 7.95 1.11
C ALA A 102 -9.24 7.49 2.55
N LYS A 103 -9.98 6.52 3.10
CA LYS A 103 -9.92 6.14 4.52
C LYS A 103 -9.25 4.77 4.69
N MET A 104 -8.07 4.78 5.30
CA MET A 104 -7.44 3.56 5.79
C MET A 104 -8.29 2.92 6.89
N TRP A 105 -8.27 1.59 6.97
CA TRP A 105 -8.93 0.89 8.07
C TRP A 105 -8.36 1.35 9.42
N PRO A 106 -9.20 1.68 10.43
CA PRO A 106 -8.72 2.14 11.72
C PRO A 106 -7.76 1.14 12.37
N ARG A 107 -6.57 1.61 12.78
CA ARG A 107 -5.58 0.77 13.47
C ARG A 107 -6.01 0.46 14.92
N GLY A 108 -6.69 1.40 15.56
CA GLY A 108 -7.30 1.27 16.90
C GLY A 108 -8.76 0.81 16.86
N ASP A 109 -9.57 1.32 17.79
CA ASP A 109 -10.99 1.00 17.87
C ASP A 109 -11.74 1.47 16.62
N PHE A 110 -12.65 0.64 16.14
CA PHE A 110 -13.47 0.99 14.98
C PHE A 110 -14.51 2.06 15.36
N PRO A 111 -14.64 3.16 14.58
CA PRO A 111 -15.58 4.23 14.89
C PRO A 111 -17.02 3.74 14.66
N ILE A 112 -17.77 3.59 15.76
CA ILE A 112 -19.19 3.21 15.68
C ILE A 112 -20.01 4.42 15.21
N PRO A 113 -20.69 4.33 14.06
CA PRO A 113 -21.48 5.41 13.50
C PRO A 113 -22.68 5.73 14.41
N GLN A 114 -23.29 6.89 14.18
CA GLN A 114 -24.52 7.27 14.85
C GLN A 114 -25.73 6.54 14.23
N PHE A 115 -26.48 5.82 15.05
CA PHE A 115 -27.68 5.09 14.64
C PHE A 115 -28.91 6.00 14.51
N SER A 116 -30.03 5.46 14.04
CA SER A 116 -31.27 6.26 14.00
C SER A 116 -31.65 6.71 15.42
N TYR A 117 -32.39 7.82 15.52
CA TYR A 117 -32.70 8.42 16.81
C TYR A 117 -33.40 7.44 17.77
N ASP A 118 -34.33 6.64 17.24
CA ASP A 118 -35.05 5.62 18.00
C ASP A 118 -34.12 4.49 18.49
N VAL A 119 -33.17 4.06 17.65
CA VAL A 119 -32.18 3.04 18.01
C VAL A 119 -31.23 3.57 19.07
N GLU A 120 -30.70 4.79 18.92
CA GLU A 120 -29.82 5.43 19.91
C GLU A 120 -30.49 5.57 21.28
N LEU A 121 -31.76 6.01 21.30
CA LEU A 121 -32.53 6.10 22.53
C LEU A 121 -32.71 4.72 23.19
N ARG A 122 -33.01 3.69 22.38
CA ARG A 122 -33.18 2.33 22.89
C ARG A 122 -31.89 1.72 23.40
N LEU A 123 -30.76 1.97 22.73
CA LEU A 123 -29.44 1.53 23.16
C LEU A 123 -29.03 2.19 24.48
N ARG A 124 -29.33 3.48 24.66
CA ARG A 124 -29.09 4.19 25.92
C ARG A 124 -29.88 3.57 27.07
N GLN A 125 -31.20 3.41 26.90
CA GLN A 125 -32.06 2.77 27.90
C GLN A 125 -31.61 1.33 28.21
N GLY A 126 -31.21 0.59 27.16
CA GLY A 126 -30.70 -0.77 27.31
C GLY A 126 -29.40 -0.83 28.10
N ASN A 127 -28.47 0.10 27.88
CA ASN A 127 -27.23 0.19 28.65
C ASN A 127 -27.53 0.49 30.13
N ASP A 128 -28.44 1.44 30.42
CA ASP A 128 -28.84 1.76 31.80
C ASP A 128 -29.46 0.54 32.51
N GLU A 129 -30.28 -0.25 31.82
CA GLU A 129 -30.87 -1.50 32.34
C GLU A 129 -29.81 -2.59 32.54
N PHE A 130 -28.84 -2.67 31.63
CA PHE A 130 -27.74 -3.63 31.69
C PHE A 130 -26.82 -3.35 32.88
N GLU A 131 -26.49 -2.09 33.15
CA GLU A 131 -25.71 -1.69 34.33
C GLU A 131 -26.42 -2.05 35.65
N LYS A 132 -27.74 -1.88 35.69
CA LYS A 132 -28.55 -2.15 36.89
C LYS A 132 -28.79 -3.63 37.16
N SER A 133 -28.97 -4.44 36.11
CA SER A 133 -29.50 -5.80 36.24
C SER A 133 -28.71 -6.88 35.50
N GLY A 134 -27.70 -6.50 34.71
CA GLY A 134 -26.97 -7.40 33.81
C GLY A 134 -27.81 -7.94 32.66
N LYS A 135 -29.04 -7.45 32.48
CA LYS A 135 -29.98 -7.95 31.47
C LYS A 135 -29.70 -7.33 30.11
N GLY A 136 -29.42 -8.17 29.12
CA GLY A 136 -29.23 -7.73 27.72
C GLY A 136 -30.50 -7.17 27.07
N LEU A 137 -30.31 -6.25 26.12
CA LEU A 137 -31.36 -5.65 25.32
C LEU A 137 -31.76 -6.59 24.18
N LYS A 138 -33.06 -6.88 24.05
CA LYS A 138 -33.62 -7.55 22.88
C LYS A 138 -34.06 -6.50 21.86
N LEU A 139 -33.39 -6.46 20.72
CA LEU A 139 -33.72 -5.58 19.60
C LEU A 139 -34.84 -6.15 18.73
N THR A 140 -35.65 -5.27 18.14
CA THR A 140 -36.56 -5.65 17.06
C THR A 140 -35.79 -5.92 15.76
N ARG A 141 -36.45 -6.56 14.78
CA ARG A 141 -35.86 -6.82 13.47
C ARG A 141 -35.39 -5.53 12.79
N ASP A 142 -36.17 -4.47 12.87
CA ASP A 142 -35.90 -3.20 12.19
C ASP A 142 -34.76 -2.43 12.89
N GLN A 143 -34.73 -2.42 14.22
CA GLN A 143 -33.61 -1.85 14.98
C GLN A 143 -32.29 -2.55 14.67
N LYS A 144 -32.30 -3.89 14.64
CA LYS A 144 -31.11 -4.66 14.24
C LYS A 144 -30.71 -4.37 12.79
N HIS A 145 -31.67 -4.14 11.90
CA HIS A 145 -31.38 -3.80 10.51
C HIS A 145 -30.71 -2.43 10.36
N ASP A 146 -31.18 -1.40 11.07
CA ASP A 146 -30.58 -0.04 11.06
C ASP A 146 -29.11 -0.08 11.50
N ILE A 147 -28.84 -0.73 12.64
CA ILE A 147 -27.47 -0.90 13.16
C ILE A 147 -26.57 -1.55 12.10
N LEU A 148 -27.03 -2.64 11.50
CA LEU A 148 -26.27 -3.36 10.48
C LEU A 148 -26.11 -2.55 9.18
N GLU A 149 -27.13 -1.81 8.74
CA GLU A 149 -27.03 -0.93 7.54
C GLU A 149 -25.98 0.15 7.75
N LYS A 150 -26.02 0.84 8.88
CA LYS A 150 -25.07 1.92 9.17
C LYS A 150 -23.66 1.43 9.38
N LEU A 151 -23.46 0.34 10.13
CA LEU A 151 -22.15 -0.29 10.27
C LEU A 151 -21.64 -0.84 8.94
N GLY A 152 -22.49 -1.51 8.16
CA GLY A 152 -22.13 -2.05 6.86
C GLY A 152 -21.69 -0.94 5.89
N SER A 153 -22.40 0.19 5.86
CA SER A 153 -22.02 1.36 5.07
C SER A 153 -20.68 1.93 5.54
N THR A 154 -20.52 2.14 6.84
CA THR A 154 -19.28 2.68 7.43
C THR A 154 -18.08 1.78 7.14
N MET A 155 -18.24 0.46 7.27
CA MET A 155 -17.21 -0.52 6.91
C MET A 155 -16.89 -0.47 5.41
N TYR A 156 -17.92 -0.32 4.57
CA TYR A 156 -17.76 -0.23 3.12
C TYR A 156 -17.02 1.02 2.68
N ASP A 157 -17.10 2.13 3.44
CA ASP A 157 -16.33 3.35 3.20
C ASP A 157 -14.83 3.15 3.41
N PHE A 158 -14.43 2.16 4.22
CA PHE A 158 -13.03 1.75 4.38
C PHE A 158 -12.65 0.66 3.37
N LYS A 159 -13.39 -0.47 3.35
CA LYS A 159 -13.09 -1.65 2.53
C LYS A 159 -14.36 -2.33 2.03
N ALA A 160 -14.39 -2.68 0.73
CA ALA A 160 -15.46 -3.51 0.17
C ALA A 160 -15.37 -4.98 0.64
N TYR A 161 -14.15 -5.47 0.91
CA TYR A 161 -13.86 -6.84 1.30
C TYR A 161 -13.05 -6.89 2.61
N PRO A 162 -13.64 -6.48 3.75
CA PRO A 162 -12.96 -6.59 5.03
C PRO A 162 -12.74 -8.06 5.41
N ASP A 163 -11.59 -8.35 6.02
CA ASP A 163 -11.24 -9.69 6.46
C ASP A 163 -11.98 -10.11 7.74
N ASP A 164 -11.84 -11.38 8.11
CA ASP A 164 -12.55 -11.96 9.26
C ASP A 164 -12.18 -11.31 10.61
N LYS A 165 -10.92 -10.88 10.76
CA LYS A 165 -10.42 -10.23 11.98
C LYS A 165 -10.95 -8.80 12.06
N GLN A 166 -10.91 -8.07 10.95
CA GLN A 166 -11.47 -6.72 10.82
C GLN A 166 -12.96 -6.68 11.18
N ILE A 167 -13.76 -7.58 10.62
CA ILE A 167 -15.20 -7.68 10.96
C ILE A 167 -15.39 -8.03 12.44
N GLY A 168 -14.51 -8.86 13.01
CA GLY A 168 -14.49 -9.14 14.45
C GLY A 168 -14.29 -7.89 15.31
N LYS A 169 -13.27 -7.07 14.98
CA LYS A 169 -13.02 -5.81 15.69
C LYS A 169 -14.20 -4.84 15.63
N VAL A 170 -14.94 -4.78 14.52
CA VAL A 170 -16.17 -3.96 14.43
C VAL A 170 -17.25 -4.46 15.38
N ALA A 171 -17.46 -5.78 15.41
CA ALA A 171 -18.45 -6.39 16.29
C ALA A 171 -18.08 -6.21 17.78
N GLU A 172 -16.79 -6.33 18.10
CA GLU A 172 -16.25 -6.05 19.42
C GLU A 172 -16.48 -4.58 19.81
N ALA A 173 -16.06 -3.62 18.98
CA ALA A 173 -16.26 -2.20 19.23
C ALA A 173 -17.74 -1.82 19.43
N LEU A 174 -18.66 -2.47 18.71
CA LEU A 174 -20.10 -2.27 18.88
C LEU A 174 -20.56 -2.68 20.28
N VAL A 175 -20.17 -3.86 20.74
CA VAL A 175 -20.57 -4.39 22.06
C VAL A 175 -19.83 -3.67 23.19
N THR A 176 -18.59 -3.24 22.99
CA THR A 176 -17.86 -2.41 23.95
C THR A 176 -18.55 -1.05 24.15
N LYS A 177 -18.99 -0.40 23.07
CA LYS A 177 -19.75 0.87 23.16
C LYS A 177 -21.17 0.67 23.71
N HIS A 178 -21.79 -0.46 23.42
CA HIS A 178 -23.15 -0.80 23.86
C HIS A 178 -23.21 -2.18 24.53
N PRO A 179 -22.80 -2.29 25.82
CA PRO A 179 -22.77 -3.56 26.54
C PRO A 179 -24.11 -4.29 26.60
N CYS A 180 -25.22 -3.56 26.49
CA CYS A 180 -26.56 -4.15 26.43
C CYS A 180 -26.76 -5.09 25.22
N LEU A 181 -25.92 -5.02 24.18
CA LEU A 181 -25.98 -5.87 22.99
C LEU A 181 -25.21 -7.19 23.11
N LYS A 182 -24.57 -7.44 24.26
CA LYS A 182 -23.78 -8.65 24.50
C LYS A 182 -24.66 -9.90 24.45
N GLU A 183 -24.27 -10.87 23.61
CA GLU A 183 -25.02 -12.12 23.44
C GLU A 183 -24.71 -13.10 24.58
N PRO A 184 -25.72 -13.60 25.33
CA PRO A 184 -25.51 -14.55 26.41
C PRO A 184 -25.08 -15.93 25.86
N GLY A 185 -24.08 -16.54 26.49
CA GLY A 185 -23.59 -17.88 26.13
C GLY A 185 -22.56 -17.92 25.01
N SER A 186 -22.06 -16.77 24.55
CA SER A 186 -20.90 -16.70 23.67
C SER A 186 -19.65 -16.31 24.45
N ASP A 187 -18.54 -17.04 24.26
CA ASP A 187 -17.26 -16.77 24.93
C ASP A 187 -16.76 -15.34 24.70
N THR A 188 -17.06 -14.74 23.54
CA THR A 188 -16.69 -13.36 23.21
C THR A 188 -17.82 -12.35 23.44
N GLY A 189 -19.08 -12.79 23.41
CA GLY A 189 -20.26 -11.93 23.55
C GLY A 189 -20.63 -11.10 22.30
N TRP A 190 -19.83 -11.14 21.22
CA TRP A 190 -20.06 -10.37 19.98
C TRP A 190 -20.06 -11.23 18.69
N ASN A 191 -19.87 -12.54 18.80
CA ASN A 191 -19.75 -13.42 17.62
C ASN A 191 -20.98 -13.40 16.68
N GLY A 192 -22.21 -13.34 17.19
CA GLY A 192 -23.41 -13.26 16.35
C GLY A 192 -23.50 -11.94 15.58
N TRP A 193 -22.98 -10.84 16.14
CA TRP A 193 -22.83 -9.56 15.44
C TRP A 193 -21.81 -9.67 14.31
N LYS A 194 -20.64 -10.30 14.55
CA LYS A 194 -19.64 -10.57 13.51
C LYS A 194 -20.24 -11.35 12.33
N ILE A 195 -21.01 -12.42 12.60
CA ILE A 195 -21.67 -13.20 11.54
C ILE A 195 -22.72 -12.35 10.80
N SER A 196 -23.53 -11.57 11.52
CA SER A 196 -24.52 -10.68 10.92
C SER A 196 -23.88 -9.63 10.00
N LEU A 197 -22.74 -9.05 10.40
CA LEU A 197 -21.97 -8.10 9.60
C LEU A 197 -21.36 -8.75 8.36
N LYS A 198 -20.86 -9.99 8.44
CA LYS A 198 -20.39 -10.73 7.24
C LYS A 198 -21.48 -10.84 6.18
N PHE A 199 -22.68 -11.26 6.59
CA PHE A 199 -23.82 -11.36 5.68
C PHE A 199 -24.19 -9.99 5.12
N LYS A 200 -24.18 -8.95 5.96
CA LYS A 200 -24.47 -7.59 5.55
C LYS A 200 -23.50 -7.08 4.49
N MET A 201 -22.20 -7.25 4.69
CA MET A 201 -21.18 -6.87 3.71
C MET A 201 -21.34 -7.65 2.41
N GLY A 202 -21.70 -8.94 2.47
CA GLY A 202 -22.04 -9.74 1.28
C GLY A 202 -23.22 -9.17 0.49
N ASN A 203 -24.30 -8.78 1.18
CA ASN A 203 -25.48 -8.18 0.57
C ASN A 203 -25.19 -6.80 -0.02
N LEU A 204 -24.42 -5.97 0.69
CA LEU A 204 -24.02 -4.64 0.23
C LEU A 204 -23.19 -4.73 -1.05
N ARG A 205 -22.20 -5.63 -1.11
CA ARG A 205 -21.44 -5.90 -2.36
C ARG A 205 -22.34 -6.32 -3.52
N ASN A 206 -23.35 -7.16 -3.27
CA ASN A 206 -24.32 -7.56 -4.29
C ASN A 206 -25.18 -6.37 -4.76
N LYS A 207 -25.57 -5.47 -3.86
CA LYS A 207 -26.31 -4.23 -4.20
C LYS A 207 -25.44 -3.30 -5.06
N MET A 208 -24.21 -3.04 -4.62
CA MET A 208 -23.25 -2.19 -5.35
C MET A 208 -22.94 -2.74 -6.74
N ARG A 209 -22.84 -4.06 -6.89
CA ARG A 209 -22.70 -4.72 -8.20
C ARG A 209 -23.87 -4.45 -9.13
N LYS A 210 -25.11 -4.54 -8.63
CA LYS A 210 -26.32 -4.27 -9.45
C LYS A 210 -26.38 -2.83 -9.93
N ILE A 211 -25.78 -1.90 -9.18
CA ILE A 211 -25.70 -0.48 -9.52
C ILE A 211 -24.54 -0.19 -10.50
N GLY A 212 -23.71 -1.21 -10.83
CA GLY A 212 -22.64 -1.08 -11.82
C GLY A 212 -21.25 -0.78 -11.23
N CYS A 213 -21.07 -0.89 -9.90
CA CYS A 213 -19.76 -0.70 -9.28
C CYS A 213 -18.76 -1.79 -9.73
N LEU A 214 -17.74 -1.38 -10.49
CA LEU A 214 -16.84 -2.30 -11.18
C LEU A 214 -15.97 -3.11 -10.21
N GLU A 215 -15.52 -2.49 -9.13
CA GLU A 215 -14.67 -3.08 -8.09
C GLU A 215 -15.27 -4.37 -7.49
N VAL A 216 -16.60 -4.39 -7.27
CA VAL A 216 -17.31 -5.56 -6.72
C VAL A 216 -17.90 -6.47 -7.81
N ALA A 217 -18.00 -5.97 -9.04
CA ALA A 217 -18.51 -6.72 -10.19
C ALA A 217 -17.48 -7.70 -10.74
N VAL A 218 -16.21 -7.29 -10.82
CA VAL A 218 -15.12 -8.13 -11.36
C VAL A 218 -14.84 -9.34 -10.46
N ASN A 219 -15.15 -9.22 -9.18
CA ASN A 219 -15.00 -10.27 -8.17
C ASN A 219 -16.30 -11.06 -7.95
N ALA A 220 -17.31 -10.85 -8.79
CA ALA A 220 -18.53 -11.63 -8.81
C ALA A 220 -18.29 -12.98 -9.49
N GLY A 221 -18.63 -14.08 -8.84
CA GLY A 221 -18.48 -15.36 -9.50
C GLY A 221 -18.60 -16.56 -8.59
N LYS A 222 -19.81 -16.83 -8.12
CA LYS A 222 -20.22 -18.24 -8.01
C LYS A 222 -20.94 -18.57 -9.31
N ARG A 223 -20.58 -19.69 -9.95
CA ARG A 223 -21.41 -20.30 -10.99
C ARG A 223 -22.79 -20.45 -10.38
N SER A 224 -23.82 -19.90 -11.03
CA SER A 224 -25.17 -20.09 -10.53
C SER A 224 -25.47 -21.58 -10.58
N GLN A 225 -25.74 -22.20 -9.41
CA GLN A 225 -26.21 -23.59 -9.35
C GLN A 225 -27.52 -23.75 -10.14
N SER A 226 -28.31 -22.69 -10.27
CA SER A 226 -29.60 -22.68 -10.97
C SER A 226 -29.53 -22.29 -12.45
N ARG A 227 -28.39 -21.80 -12.95
CA ARG A 227 -28.17 -21.49 -14.39
C ARG A 227 -26.74 -21.85 -14.81
N PRO A 228 -26.45 -23.15 -15.02
CA PRO A 228 -25.11 -23.63 -15.34
C PRO A 228 -24.65 -23.33 -16.77
N GLU A 229 -25.57 -22.96 -17.68
CA GLU A 229 -25.31 -22.68 -19.10
C GLU A 229 -24.96 -21.22 -19.42
N ASN A 230 -25.24 -20.28 -18.51
CA ASN A 230 -24.78 -18.92 -18.69
C ASN A 230 -23.25 -18.87 -18.56
N GLU A 231 -22.58 -18.12 -19.44
CA GLU A 231 -21.15 -17.85 -19.29
C GLU A 231 -20.88 -17.32 -17.86
N PRO A 232 -19.90 -17.90 -17.13
CA PRO A 232 -19.50 -17.36 -15.85
C PRO A 232 -19.07 -15.90 -16.05
N SER A 233 -19.46 -15.01 -15.12
CA SER A 233 -19.10 -13.57 -15.18
C SER A 233 -17.59 -13.28 -15.26
N HIS A 234 -16.74 -14.30 -15.17
CA HIS A 234 -15.28 -14.21 -15.23
C HIS A 234 -14.64 -14.85 -16.48
N SER A 235 -15.39 -15.31 -17.48
CA SER A 235 -14.83 -15.98 -18.67
C SER A 235 -13.79 -15.11 -19.41
N LYS A 236 -13.97 -13.79 -19.39
CA LYS A 236 -13.11 -12.80 -20.05
C LYS A 236 -12.31 -11.92 -19.05
N ILE A 237 -12.21 -12.35 -17.80
CA ILE A 237 -11.57 -11.57 -16.73
C ILE A 237 -10.31 -12.29 -16.28
N LYS A 238 -9.15 -11.62 -16.41
CA LYS A 238 -7.89 -12.13 -15.89
C LYS A 238 -7.97 -12.22 -14.36
N LYS A 239 -7.82 -13.41 -13.80
CA LYS A 239 -7.80 -13.61 -12.33
C LYS A 239 -6.46 -13.15 -11.75
N PRO A 240 -6.46 -12.52 -10.56
CA PRO A 240 -5.23 -12.22 -9.85
C PRO A 240 -4.63 -13.55 -9.40
N ARG A 241 -3.30 -13.66 -9.44
CA ARG A 241 -2.61 -14.95 -9.26
C ARG A 241 -2.15 -15.19 -7.82
N ARG A 242 -2.22 -14.22 -6.92
CA ARG A 242 -1.53 -14.25 -5.62
C ARG A 242 -2.46 -13.82 -4.46
N SER A 243 -3.54 -14.58 -4.25
CA SER A 243 -4.56 -14.38 -3.19
C SER A 243 -5.29 -13.02 -3.18
N GLU A 244 -4.96 -12.12 -4.10
CA GLU A 244 -5.57 -10.80 -4.17
C GLU A 244 -6.97 -10.81 -4.76
N VAL A 245 -7.67 -9.72 -4.52
CA VAL A 245 -8.93 -9.40 -5.17
C VAL A 245 -8.62 -8.69 -6.49
N ASN A 246 -9.37 -8.95 -7.55
CA ASN A 246 -9.20 -8.20 -8.79
C ASN A 246 -9.58 -6.75 -8.54
N TYR A 247 -8.57 -5.88 -8.46
CA TYR A 247 -8.82 -4.46 -8.31
C TYR A 247 -9.22 -3.84 -9.64
N LEU A 248 -10.42 -3.26 -9.72
CA LEU A 248 -10.90 -2.51 -10.87
C LEU A 248 -11.66 -1.27 -10.40
N PRO A 249 -10.97 -0.12 -10.22
CA PRO A 249 -11.61 1.11 -9.76
C PRO A 249 -12.57 1.66 -10.83
N ASN A 250 -13.54 2.47 -10.38
CA ASN A 250 -14.38 3.25 -11.30
C ASN A 250 -13.57 4.38 -11.93
N PHE A 251 -14.10 4.98 -12.99
CA PHE A 251 -13.55 6.23 -13.51
C PHE A 251 -13.79 7.38 -12.52
N PRO A 252 -12.87 8.36 -12.45
CA PRO A 252 -13.07 9.56 -11.63
C PRO A 252 -14.40 10.25 -11.94
N GLN A 253 -14.96 10.95 -10.95
CA GLN A 253 -16.23 11.64 -11.12
C GLN A 253 -16.19 12.62 -12.30
N GLY A 254 -17.11 12.45 -13.25
CA GLY A 254 -17.21 13.28 -14.45
C GLY A 254 -16.33 12.85 -15.64
N GLU A 255 -15.55 11.78 -15.50
CA GLU A 255 -14.75 11.18 -16.57
C GLU A 255 -15.42 9.92 -17.11
N ASP A 256 -15.27 9.69 -18.42
CA ASP A 256 -15.70 8.48 -19.10
C ASP A 256 -14.53 7.83 -19.87
N GLU A 257 -14.81 6.72 -20.55
CA GLU A 257 -13.78 5.99 -21.30
C GLU A 257 -13.17 6.86 -22.42
N ALA A 258 -13.96 7.69 -23.08
CA ALA A 258 -13.52 8.53 -24.19
C ALA A 258 -12.69 9.72 -23.70
N SER A 259 -13.07 10.34 -22.58
CA SER A 259 -12.31 11.43 -21.96
C SER A 259 -10.94 10.94 -21.50
N LEU A 260 -10.88 9.78 -20.84
CA LEU A 260 -9.61 9.19 -20.40
C LEU A 260 -8.75 8.69 -21.56
N GLU A 261 -9.35 8.24 -22.66
CA GLU A 261 -8.63 7.88 -23.89
C GLU A 261 -7.96 9.11 -24.53
N THR A 262 -8.61 10.27 -24.47
CA THR A 262 -8.00 11.54 -24.90
C THR A 262 -6.76 11.86 -24.06
N VAL A 263 -6.86 11.72 -22.73
CA VAL A 263 -5.71 11.92 -21.83
C VAL A 263 -4.59 10.90 -22.10
N ARG A 264 -4.92 9.64 -22.46
CA ARG A 264 -3.91 8.65 -22.89
C ARG A 264 -3.15 9.11 -24.13
N GLN A 265 -3.86 9.65 -25.13
CA GLN A 265 -3.23 10.17 -26.34
C GLN A 265 -2.30 11.34 -26.04
N GLU A 266 -2.67 12.24 -25.13
CA GLU A 266 -1.79 13.32 -24.65
C GLU A 266 -0.51 12.77 -24.01
N ILE A 267 -0.60 11.72 -23.19
CA ILE A 267 0.58 11.06 -22.61
C ILE A 267 1.49 10.53 -23.72
N ALA A 268 0.92 9.86 -24.73
CA ALA A 268 1.69 9.29 -25.83
C ALA A 268 2.45 10.36 -26.63
N VAL A 269 1.81 11.51 -26.88
CA VAL A 269 2.44 12.66 -27.55
C VAL A 269 3.52 13.29 -26.67
N GLU A 270 3.26 13.48 -25.37
CA GLU A 270 4.21 14.11 -24.44
C GLU A 270 5.49 13.26 -24.27
N VAL A 271 5.37 11.93 -24.27
CA VAL A 271 6.52 11.01 -24.17
C VAL A 271 7.42 11.07 -25.41
N GLN A 272 6.90 11.48 -26.57
CA GLN A 272 7.68 11.63 -27.80
C GLN A 272 8.47 12.95 -27.87
N LYS A 273 8.20 13.91 -26.99
CA LYS A 273 8.90 15.21 -27.01
C LYS A 273 10.36 15.07 -26.57
N THR A 274 11.21 15.91 -27.16
CA THR A 274 12.63 16.02 -26.80
C THR A 274 12.78 16.52 -25.37
N GLU A 275 12.06 17.57 -25.00
CA GLU A 275 11.88 18.05 -23.63
C GLU A 275 10.54 17.57 -23.09
N LYS A 276 10.59 16.61 -22.16
CA LYS A 276 9.39 15.96 -21.60
C LYS A 276 8.95 16.67 -20.32
N ASN A 277 7.67 17.00 -20.21
CA ASN A 277 7.10 17.45 -18.95
C ASN A 277 6.77 16.26 -18.05
N THR A 278 7.72 15.86 -17.21
CA THR A 278 7.59 14.72 -16.29
C THR A 278 6.45 14.89 -15.28
N SER A 279 6.15 16.12 -14.85
CA SER A 279 5.04 16.40 -13.93
C SER A 279 3.68 16.16 -14.60
N LEU A 280 3.53 16.60 -15.85
CA LEU A 280 2.33 16.38 -16.64
C LEU A 280 2.10 14.90 -16.94
N ILE A 281 3.15 14.18 -17.36
CA ILE A 281 3.09 12.73 -17.62
C ILE A 281 2.59 12.01 -16.36
N HIS A 282 3.19 12.29 -15.20
CA HIS A 282 2.80 11.69 -13.94
C HIS A 282 1.33 11.93 -13.59
N LYS A 283 0.88 13.20 -13.65
CA LYS A 283 -0.50 13.58 -13.35
C LYS A 283 -1.50 12.89 -14.29
N ASN A 284 -1.18 12.85 -15.59
CA ASN A 284 -2.03 12.19 -16.57
C ASN A 284 -2.00 10.67 -16.41
N MET A 285 -0.86 10.09 -16.02
CA MET A 285 -0.75 8.68 -15.65
C MET A 285 -1.64 8.38 -14.45
N GLU A 286 -1.60 9.15 -13.36
CA GLU A 286 -2.51 8.97 -12.21
C GLU A 286 -3.98 9.03 -12.62
N LYS A 287 -4.37 10.04 -13.41
CA LYS A 287 -5.74 10.23 -13.89
C LYS A 287 -6.25 9.03 -14.70
N THR A 288 -5.38 8.41 -15.51
CA THR A 288 -5.72 7.31 -16.40
C THR A 288 -5.53 5.91 -15.80
N PHE A 289 -5.23 5.83 -14.49
CA PHE A 289 -5.01 4.55 -13.80
C PHE A 289 -6.18 3.57 -13.95
N ALA A 290 -7.42 4.05 -13.80
CA ALA A 290 -8.60 3.21 -13.95
C ALA A 290 -8.73 2.61 -15.35
N LEU A 291 -8.51 3.41 -16.40
CA LEU A 291 -8.53 2.96 -17.79
C LEU A 291 -7.45 1.91 -18.07
N ARG A 292 -6.21 2.17 -17.63
CA ARG A 292 -5.11 1.18 -17.71
C ARG A 292 -5.49 -0.15 -17.08
N ARG A 293 -6.06 -0.09 -15.87
CA ARG A 293 -6.40 -1.28 -15.11
C ARG A 293 -7.53 -2.08 -15.78
N GLN A 294 -8.51 -1.40 -16.38
CA GLN A 294 -9.56 -2.05 -17.18
C GLN A 294 -8.99 -2.79 -18.38
N ASN A 295 -8.06 -2.17 -19.10
CA ASN A 295 -7.41 -2.79 -20.25
C ASN A 295 -6.64 -4.09 -19.85
N ILE A 296 -5.89 -4.06 -18.74
CA ILE A 296 -5.16 -5.25 -18.23
C ILE A 296 -6.13 -6.36 -17.79
N VAL A 297 -7.17 -6.02 -17.03
CA VAL A 297 -8.04 -7.01 -16.37
C VAL A 297 -9.08 -7.59 -17.32
N ARG A 298 -9.62 -6.79 -18.26
CA ARG A 298 -10.66 -7.19 -19.22
C ARG A 298 -10.11 -7.55 -20.59
N GLY A 299 -9.15 -6.79 -21.09
CA GLY A 299 -8.60 -6.96 -22.45
C GLY A 299 -7.59 -8.10 -22.54
N SER A 300 -6.86 -8.38 -21.45
CA SER A 300 -5.75 -9.35 -21.44
C SER A 300 -4.77 -9.19 -22.61
N PRO A 301 -4.30 -7.96 -22.93
CA PRO A 301 -3.37 -7.73 -24.04
C PRO A 301 -2.01 -8.39 -23.76
N SER A 302 -1.23 -8.62 -24.82
CA SER A 302 0.20 -8.94 -24.66
C SER A 302 0.95 -7.78 -24.01
N VAL A 303 2.12 -8.05 -23.42
CA VAL A 303 2.95 -7.03 -22.79
C VAL A 303 3.37 -5.98 -23.81
N ASN A 304 3.75 -6.39 -25.03
CA ASN A 304 4.13 -5.46 -26.09
C ASN A 304 2.97 -4.52 -26.48
N GLU A 305 1.80 -5.08 -26.79
CA GLU A 305 0.60 -4.29 -27.12
C GLU A 305 0.26 -3.30 -26.01
N PHE A 306 0.31 -3.75 -24.75
CA PHE A 306 0.04 -2.89 -23.60
C PHE A 306 1.07 -1.76 -23.45
N LEU A 307 2.36 -2.06 -23.59
CA LEU A 307 3.42 -1.07 -23.48
C LEU A 307 3.43 -0.08 -24.65
N ASN A 308 2.97 -0.48 -25.83
CA ASN A 308 2.79 0.42 -26.98
C ASN A 308 1.60 1.36 -26.76
N LEU A 309 0.53 0.91 -26.09
CA LEU A 309 -0.58 1.76 -25.70
C LEU A 309 -0.22 2.75 -24.58
N TRP A 310 0.75 2.39 -23.72
CA TRP A 310 1.18 3.16 -22.54
C TRP A 310 2.70 3.38 -22.51
N PRO A 311 3.26 4.16 -23.46
CA PRO A 311 4.70 4.32 -23.62
C PRO A 311 5.38 4.97 -22.41
N ALA A 312 4.65 5.75 -21.61
CA ALA A 312 5.15 6.34 -20.37
C ALA A 312 5.64 5.29 -19.35
N LEU A 313 5.15 4.04 -19.39
CA LEU A 313 5.61 2.96 -18.51
C LEU A 313 7.05 2.52 -18.80
N ARG A 314 7.60 2.86 -19.98
CA ARG A 314 9.01 2.62 -20.32
C ARG A 314 9.93 3.74 -19.80
N VAL A 315 9.38 4.85 -19.32
CA VAL A 315 10.16 6.00 -18.81
C VAL A 315 10.48 5.77 -17.33
N THR A 316 11.76 5.61 -16.99
CA THR A 316 12.22 5.24 -15.65
C THR A 316 11.78 6.19 -14.53
N SER A 317 11.42 7.45 -14.82
CA SER A 317 10.92 8.40 -13.80
C SER A 317 9.52 8.04 -13.27
N GLU A 318 8.68 7.39 -14.08
CA GLU A 318 7.32 6.98 -13.69
C GLU A 318 7.31 5.72 -12.83
N VAL A 319 8.35 4.89 -12.93
CA VAL A 319 8.53 3.70 -12.07
C VAL A 319 9.22 4.05 -10.74
N ARG A 320 9.89 5.22 -10.67
CA ARG A 320 10.82 5.60 -9.58
C ARG A 320 10.23 6.38 -8.42
N LYS A 321 8.96 6.79 -8.42
CA LYS A 321 8.41 7.50 -7.25
C LYS A 321 8.03 6.50 -6.16
N LYS A 322 8.76 6.60 -5.04
CA LYS A 322 8.72 5.82 -3.80
C LYS A 322 9.57 4.55 -3.86
N LYS A 323 10.77 4.60 -3.24
CA LYS A 323 11.49 3.45 -2.64
C LYS A 323 12.88 3.88 -2.12
N LEU A 324 12.98 4.29 -0.86
CA LEU A 324 14.27 4.34 -0.14
C LEU A 324 14.43 3.15 0.82
N LEU A 325 13.33 2.59 1.35
CA LEU A 325 13.38 1.48 2.31
C LEU A 325 13.52 0.08 1.65
N LEU A 326 12.99 -0.11 0.45
CA LEU A 326 12.95 -1.43 -0.22
C LEU A 326 14.30 -1.80 -0.86
N VAL A 327 15.08 -0.80 -1.28
CA VAL A 327 16.42 -0.99 -1.84
C VAL A 327 17.37 -1.53 -0.77
N PHE A 328 17.25 -1.04 0.47
CA PHE A 328 18.09 -1.45 1.59
C PHE A 328 17.84 -2.90 2.02
N ILE A 329 16.56 -3.33 2.07
CA ILE A 329 16.18 -4.71 2.41
C ILE A 329 16.65 -5.71 1.33
N ILE A 330 16.62 -5.31 0.06
CA ILE A 330 17.10 -6.17 -1.05
C ILE A 330 18.62 -6.20 -1.11
N TYR A 331 19.31 -5.10 -0.81
CA TYR A 331 20.76 -5.07 -0.65
C TYR A 331 21.23 -6.01 0.47
N LEU A 332 20.53 -6.03 1.62
CA LEU A 332 20.84 -6.90 2.74
C LEU A 332 20.61 -8.39 2.41
N LEU A 333 19.61 -8.71 1.58
CA LEU A 333 19.30 -10.10 1.19
C LEU A 333 20.04 -10.58 -0.06
N MET A 334 20.52 -9.69 -0.93
CA MET A 334 21.55 -10.02 -1.91
C MET A 334 22.87 -10.45 -1.23
N TRP A 335 23.07 -10.04 0.02
CA TRP A 335 24.24 -10.41 0.82
C TRP A 335 24.07 -11.77 1.53
N VAL A 336 22.84 -12.22 1.80
CA VAL A 336 22.57 -13.43 2.62
C VAL A 336 21.88 -14.57 1.84
N CYS A 337 21.18 -14.30 0.73
CA CYS A 337 20.44 -15.32 -0.01
C CYS A 337 21.04 -15.63 -1.39
N PHE A 338 21.53 -16.87 -1.53
CA PHE A 338 21.83 -17.53 -2.80
C PHE A 338 20.67 -17.39 -3.80
N ILE A 339 20.77 -16.45 -4.73
CA ILE A 339 19.94 -16.41 -5.93
C ILE A 339 20.77 -16.97 -7.07
N ASN A 340 20.60 -18.27 -7.35
CA ASN A 340 20.79 -18.80 -8.70
C ASN A 340 19.62 -18.29 -9.56
N LEU A 341 19.65 -17.00 -9.91
CA LEU A 341 18.98 -16.54 -11.12
C LEU A 341 19.79 -17.20 -12.22
N SER A 342 19.16 -18.00 -13.07
CA SER A 342 19.84 -18.51 -14.27
C SER A 342 20.33 -17.29 -15.05
N PHE A 343 21.62 -17.00 -14.94
CA PHE A 343 22.32 -16.06 -15.80
C PHE A 343 22.29 -16.69 -17.18
N ILE A 344 21.42 -16.15 -18.03
CA ILE A 344 21.42 -16.50 -19.43
C ILE A 344 22.51 -15.64 -20.05
N ASP A 345 23.72 -16.20 -20.15
CA ASP A 345 24.88 -15.56 -20.80
C ASP A 345 24.70 -15.44 -22.33
N ASN A 346 23.60 -15.98 -22.87
CA ASN A 346 23.38 -16.09 -24.30
C ASN A 346 21.92 -15.75 -24.68
N PRO A 347 21.66 -14.65 -25.42
CA PRO A 347 20.30 -14.21 -25.75
C PRO A 347 19.46 -15.25 -26.54
N GLU A 348 20.08 -16.31 -27.06
CA GLU A 348 19.41 -17.44 -27.73
C GLU A 348 18.79 -18.48 -26.77
N ILE A 349 19.07 -18.44 -25.45
CA ILE A 349 18.52 -19.38 -24.45
C ILE A 349 17.23 -18.83 -23.80
N LEU A 350 16.58 -17.85 -24.42
CA LEU A 350 15.18 -17.55 -24.11
C LEU A 350 14.32 -18.73 -24.57
N THR A 351 14.25 -19.77 -23.74
CA THR A 351 13.33 -20.89 -23.95
C THR A 351 11.94 -20.30 -24.16
N GLU A 352 11.20 -20.82 -25.15
CA GLU A 352 9.81 -20.46 -25.49
C GLU A 352 8.84 -20.40 -24.27
N ASP A 353 9.26 -20.94 -23.12
CA ASP A 353 8.52 -21.07 -21.88
C ASP A 353 8.86 -20.05 -20.76
N ALA A 354 9.75 -19.07 -20.98
CA ALA A 354 10.13 -18.08 -19.96
C ALA A 354 9.52 -16.68 -20.23
N PRO A 355 8.31 -16.38 -19.73
CA PRO A 355 7.62 -15.10 -20.01
C PRO A 355 8.28 -13.88 -19.35
N VAL A 356 9.29 -14.06 -18.51
CA VAL A 356 9.87 -13.04 -17.62
C VAL A 356 11.34 -13.37 -17.32
N ALA A 357 12.28 -12.46 -17.60
CA ALA A 357 13.72 -12.65 -17.37
C ALA A 357 14.49 -11.34 -17.05
N LEU A 358 15.69 -11.47 -16.48
CA LEU A 358 16.68 -10.39 -16.38
C LEU A 358 17.88 -10.77 -17.26
N LEU A 359 18.26 -9.88 -18.18
CA LEU A 359 19.41 -10.02 -19.05
C LEU A 359 20.52 -9.11 -18.56
N THR A 360 21.57 -9.69 -17.99
CA THR A 360 22.76 -8.97 -17.53
C THR A 360 23.83 -8.96 -18.61
N VAL A 361 24.42 -7.80 -18.89
CA VAL A 361 25.61 -7.68 -19.74
C VAL A 361 26.80 -7.33 -18.86
N VAL A 362 27.90 -8.02 -19.10
CA VAL A 362 29.08 -8.05 -18.23
C VAL A 362 30.32 -7.78 -19.09
N HIS A 363 31.39 -7.26 -18.49
CA HIS A 363 32.68 -7.11 -19.16
C HIS A 363 33.26 -8.46 -19.59
N GLU A 364 33.93 -8.50 -20.76
CA GLU A 364 34.46 -9.68 -21.45
C GLU A 364 35.44 -10.57 -20.64
N ASN A 365 35.88 -10.12 -19.46
CA ASN A 365 36.85 -10.83 -18.60
C ASN A 365 36.29 -11.35 -17.27
N ALA A 366 34.97 -11.38 -17.10
CA ALA A 366 34.40 -11.83 -15.85
C ALA A 366 34.23 -13.37 -15.84
N ALA A 367 35.20 -14.08 -15.26
CA ALA A 367 35.21 -15.54 -15.16
C ALA A 367 34.30 -16.12 -14.04
N ALA A 368 33.55 -15.26 -13.32
CA ALA A 368 32.68 -15.68 -12.23
C ALA A 368 31.26 -15.99 -12.75
N PRO A 369 30.58 -17.04 -12.27
CA PRO A 369 29.20 -17.34 -12.68
C PRO A 369 28.15 -16.32 -12.18
N ILE A 370 28.55 -15.35 -11.35
CA ILE A 370 27.69 -14.31 -10.80
C ILE A 370 28.43 -12.96 -10.87
N HIS A 371 27.79 -11.97 -11.48
CA HIS A 371 28.35 -10.64 -11.67
C HIS A 371 27.60 -9.62 -10.83
N TYR A 372 28.26 -9.16 -9.78
CA TYR A 372 27.71 -8.19 -8.83
C TYR A 372 27.76 -6.74 -9.33
N ASP A 373 28.54 -6.50 -10.40
CA ASP A 373 28.67 -5.21 -11.06
C ASP A 373 28.44 -5.35 -12.58
N PRO A 374 27.19 -5.57 -13.01
CA PRO A 374 26.87 -5.67 -14.43
C PRO A 374 26.97 -4.29 -15.11
N VAL A 375 27.47 -4.26 -16.35
CA VAL A 375 27.51 -3.05 -17.18
C VAL A 375 26.09 -2.52 -17.41
N ARG A 376 25.14 -3.44 -17.59
CA ARG A 376 23.71 -3.15 -17.69
C ARG A 376 22.88 -4.38 -17.36
N VAL A 377 21.69 -4.17 -16.82
CA VAL A 377 20.68 -5.20 -16.57
C VAL A 377 19.40 -4.80 -17.27
N SER A 378 18.93 -5.62 -18.20
CA SER A 378 17.71 -5.41 -18.95
C SER A 378 16.59 -6.30 -18.44
N VAL A 379 15.42 -5.71 -18.21
CA VAL A 379 14.20 -6.43 -17.84
C VAL A 379 13.51 -6.90 -19.11
N VAL A 380 13.35 -8.22 -19.25
CA VAL A 380 12.72 -8.86 -20.42
C VAL A 380 11.38 -9.45 -20.02
N LEU A 381 10.31 -9.08 -20.71
CA LEU A 381 8.95 -9.61 -20.54
C LEU A 381 8.42 -10.09 -21.90
N GLU A 382 7.90 -11.31 -21.98
CA GLU A 382 7.36 -11.90 -23.22
C GLU A 382 8.32 -11.73 -24.42
N ASN A 383 9.61 -11.98 -24.21
CA ASN A 383 10.70 -11.85 -25.18
C ASN A 383 11.02 -10.41 -25.65
N GLU A 384 10.46 -9.39 -25.01
CA GLU A 384 10.81 -7.99 -25.27
C GLU A 384 11.60 -7.35 -24.14
N VAL A 385 12.63 -6.59 -24.50
CA VAL A 385 13.35 -5.73 -23.54
C VAL A 385 12.49 -4.52 -23.22
N VAL A 386 12.04 -4.43 -21.96
CA VAL A 386 11.09 -3.40 -21.50
C VAL A 386 11.81 -2.19 -20.90
N THR A 387 12.84 -2.42 -20.09
CA THR A 387 13.64 -1.36 -19.43
C THR A 387 15.06 -1.85 -19.16
N THR A 388 16.00 -0.93 -19.01
CA THR A 388 17.40 -1.23 -18.69
C THR A 388 17.85 -0.38 -17.51
N HIS A 389 18.59 -0.99 -16.60
CA HIS A 389 19.09 -0.41 -15.35
C HIS A 389 20.60 -0.69 -15.20
N SER A 390 21.28 0.14 -14.41
CA SER A 390 22.69 -0.08 -14.07
C SER A 390 22.88 -1.10 -12.95
N GLN A 391 21.86 -1.30 -12.09
CA GLN A 391 21.95 -2.18 -10.94
C GLN A 391 20.98 -3.36 -11.04
N LEU A 392 21.46 -4.56 -10.69
CA LEU A 392 20.67 -5.78 -10.59
C LEU A 392 19.49 -5.65 -9.58
N PRO A 393 19.66 -5.14 -8.35
CA PRO A 393 18.54 -5.01 -7.42
C PRO A 393 17.42 -4.08 -7.93
N GLU A 394 17.79 -3.00 -8.65
CA GLU A 394 16.82 -2.11 -9.27
C GLU A 394 16.02 -2.83 -10.36
N ALA A 395 16.70 -3.52 -11.29
CA ALA A 395 16.06 -4.28 -12.34
C ALA A 395 15.13 -5.38 -11.78
N PHE A 396 15.56 -6.07 -10.71
CA PHE A 396 14.74 -7.08 -10.04
C PHE A 396 13.46 -6.48 -9.43
N LEU A 397 13.56 -5.31 -8.79
CA LEU A 397 12.40 -4.60 -8.24
C LEU A 397 11.41 -4.16 -9.32
N VAL A 398 11.92 -3.65 -10.43
CA VAL A 398 11.12 -3.24 -11.58
C VAL A 398 10.42 -4.45 -12.19
N LEU A 399 11.14 -5.56 -12.33
CA LEU A 399 10.57 -6.83 -12.77
C LEU A 399 9.46 -7.34 -11.86
N PHE A 400 9.68 -7.32 -10.53
CA PHE A 400 8.66 -7.67 -9.55
C PHE A 400 7.41 -6.79 -9.67
N GLY A 401 7.61 -5.48 -9.82
CA GLY A 401 6.54 -4.51 -10.05
C GLY A 401 5.73 -4.81 -11.31
N PHE A 402 6.40 -5.07 -12.45
CA PHE A 402 5.72 -5.43 -13.70
C PHE A 402 4.92 -6.72 -13.59
N MET A 403 5.49 -7.76 -12.99
CA MET A 403 4.78 -9.02 -12.80
C MET A 403 3.50 -8.83 -11.99
N TYR A 404 3.53 -7.91 -11.02
CA TYR A 404 2.36 -7.59 -10.22
C TYR A 404 1.34 -6.77 -11.01
N ALA A 405 1.76 -5.64 -11.58
CA ALA A 405 0.89 -4.73 -12.32
C ALA A 405 0.16 -5.43 -13.48
N LEU A 406 0.86 -6.35 -14.16
CA LEU A 406 0.38 -7.04 -15.35
C LEU A 406 -0.19 -8.45 -15.05
N HIS A 407 -0.27 -8.89 -13.80
CA HIS A 407 -0.73 -10.24 -13.40
C HIS A 407 0.02 -11.40 -14.10
N LEU A 408 1.35 -11.30 -14.20
CA LEU A 408 2.20 -12.33 -14.79
C LEU A 408 2.44 -13.48 -13.80
N LYS A 409 2.69 -14.68 -14.34
CA LYS A 409 3.09 -15.85 -13.54
C LYS A 409 4.53 -15.67 -13.06
N TYR A 410 4.82 -16.14 -11.85
CA TYR A 410 6.22 -16.33 -11.47
C TYR A 410 6.88 -17.38 -12.37
N PRO A 411 8.15 -17.20 -12.74
CA PRO A 411 8.92 -18.25 -13.40
C PRO A 411 8.89 -19.53 -12.55
N LYS A 412 8.61 -20.68 -13.18
CA LYS A 412 8.40 -21.96 -12.46
C LYS A 412 9.57 -22.32 -11.54
N GLY A 413 10.81 -22.07 -11.99
CA GLY A 413 12.03 -22.33 -11.21
C GLY A 413 12.26 -21.38 -10.03
N LEU A 414 11.63 -20.19 -10.05
CA LEU A 414 11.83 -19.14 -9.04
C LEU A 414 10.56 -18.87 -8.20
N ALA A 415 9.53 -19.70 -8.33
CA ALA A 415 8.24 -19.47 -7.67
C ALA A 415 8.38 -19.35 -6.13
N LYS A 416 9.25 -20.16 -5.51
CA LYS A 416 9.53 -20.10 -4.07
C LYS A 416 10.30 -18.83 -3.67
N THR A 417 11.24 -18.38 -4.50
CA THR A 417 11.99 -17.14 -4.29
C THR A 417 11.04 -15.95 -4.29
N PHE A 418 10.17 -15.87 -5.30
CA PHE A 418 9.18 -14.81 -5.37
C PHE A 418 8.11 -14.90 -4.27
N GLU A 419 7.73 -16.10 -3.83
CA GLU A 419 6.87 -16.29 -2.65
C GLU A 419 7.53 -15.74 -1.38
N PHE A 420 8.81 -16.04 -1.16
CA PHE A 420 9.58 -15.52 -0.03
C PHE A 420 9.67 -13.99 -0.06
N VAL A 421 10.04 -13.41 -1.20
CA VAL A 421 10.06 -11.94 -1.38
C VAL A 421 8.69 -11.35 -1.07
N GLN A 422 7.62 -11.89 -1.65
CA GLN A 422 6.27 -11.40 -1.46
C GLN A 422 5.82 -11.47 0.02
N LYS A 423 5.84 -12.67 0.62
CA LYS A 423 5.20 -12.90 1.92
C LYS A 423 6.09 -12.54 3.11
N VAL A 424 7.40 -12.76 2.99
CA VAL A 424 8.34 -12.57 4.10
C VAL A 424 8.93 -11.17 4.07
N LEU A 425 9.41 -10.71 2.91
CA LEU A 425 10.11 -9.42 2.82
C LEU A 425 9.15 -8.24 2.67
N LEU A 426 8.15 -8.40 1.80
CA LEU A 426 7.17 -7.34 1.53
C LEU A 426 5.97 -7.40 2.47
N GLY A 427 5.82 -8.48 3.25
CA GLY A 427 4.66 -8.69 4.13
C GLY A 427 3.33 -8.74 3.35
N MET A 428 3.39 -9.07 2.06
CA MET A 428 2.22 -9.13 1.20
C MET A 428 1.62 -10.54 1.30
N ASP A 429 0.50 -10.67 2.03
CA ASP A 429 -0.27 -11.91 2.31
C ASP A 429 0.04 -12.56 3.68
N ASP A 430 -1.00 -12.68 4.52
CA ASP A 430 -1.01 -13.38 5.82
C ASP A 430 -1.16 -14.91 5.69
N GLY A 431 -1.20 -15.41 4.44
CA GLY A 431 -1.37 -16.82 4.12
C GLY A 431 -0.21 -17.69 4.61
N LYS A 432 -0.48 -19.00 4.75
CA LYS A 432 0.56 -19.98 5.11
C LYS A 432 1.71 -19.95 4.10
N LEU A 433 2.94 -19.90 4.61
CA LEU A 433 4.15 -20.10 3.80
C LEU A 433 4.21 -21.55 3.34
N SER A 434 4.73 -21.78 2.13
CA SER A 434 5.10 -23.14 1.74
C SER A 434 6.17 -23.69 2.70
N PRO A 435 6.22 -25.02 2.97
CA PRO A 435 7.15 -25.58 3.94
C PRO A 435 8.62 -25.18 3.70
N SER A 436 9.06 -25.15 2.44
CA SER A 436 10.42 -24.71 2.07
C SER A 436 10.68 -23.24 2.39
N VAL A 437 9.70 -22.36 2.16
CA VAL A 437 9.81 -20.91 2.42
C VAL A 437 9.76 -20.65 3.93
N GLN A 438 9.00 -21.45 4.68
CA GLN A 438 8.96 -21.38 6.14
C GLN A 438 10.31 -21.79 6.76
N THR A 439 10.93 -22.88 6.28
CA THR A 439 12.27 -23.29 6.70
C THR A 439 13.28 -22.20 6.44
N LEU A 440 13.30 -21.68 5.20
CA LEU A 440 14.22 -20.60 4.81
C LEU A 440 14.04 -19.34 5.67
N LYS A 441 12.79 -18.97 5.98
CA LYS A 441 12.51 -17.84 6.88
C LYS A 441 13.14 -18.05 8.26
N ASN A 442 12.96 -19.22 8.85
CA ASN A 442 13.48 -19.53 10.19
C ASN A 442 15.01 -19.61 10.26
N GLU A 443 15.68 -19.88 9.13
CA GLU A 443 17.14 -19.92 9.05
C GLU A 443 17.76 -18.52 8.89
N LEU A 444 17.04 -17.60 8.25
CA LEU A 444 17.52 -16.25 7.92
C LEU A 444 17.12 -15.16 8.92
N MET A 445 16.04 -15.38 9.67
CA MET A 445 15.43 -14.44 10.62
C MET A 445 15.16 -15.15 11.94
#